data_AF-A0AB36DPX7-F1
#
_entry.id   AF-A0AB36DPX7-F1
#
_cell.length_a   1.000
_cell.length_b   1.000
_cell.length_c   1.000
_cell.angle_alpha   90.00
_cell.angle_beta   90.00
_cell.angle_gamma   90.00
#
_symmetry.space_group_name_H-M   'P 1'
#
loop_
_entity.id
_entity.type
_entity.pdbx_description
1 polymer ?
#
loop_
_entity_poly.entity_id
_entity_poly.type
_entity_poly.pdbx_seq_one_letter_code
_entity_poly.pdbx_strand_id
1 'polypeptide(L)'
;MTKNFAHDTKHRRTNITTSRGALNGYQKSRCFYCFKEISISSADELLADVDHFFPHLLKPEVANAGCCRPVNVDGVWNLVLSCSECNRGESGKFAQVPSIELLNRLHTRNEYLIGSHHPLRETLIMQTGSNERDRKYFLDKSYRFSKERLIHSWQPKAQGISTF
;
A
#
# COMPACT_ATOMS: atom_id res chain seq x y z
N MET A 1 -2.58 26.70 35.61
CA MET A 1 -2.32 25.27 35.38
C MET A 1 -2.36 25.01 33.88
N THR A 2 -1.19 24.99 33.25
CA THR A 2 -1.04 24.87 31.79
C THR A 2 -1.22 23.39 31.41
N LYS A 3 -2.30 23.06 30.69
CA LYS A 3 -2.47 21.72 30.10
C LYS A 3 -1.52 21.61 28.91
N ASN A 4 -0.41 20.90 29.10
CA ASN A 4 0.45 20.44 28.02
C ASN A 4 -0.32 19.43 27.17
N PHE A 5 -0.80 19.86 26.00
CA PHE A 5 -1.15 18.95 24.92
C PHE A 5 0.16 18.41 24.34
N ALA A 6 0.61 17.25 24.83
CA ALA A 6 1.64 16.49 24.15
C ALA A 6 1.07 16.08 22.78
N HIS A 7 1.44 16.81 21.73
CA HIS A 7 1.21 16.40 20.36
C HIS A 7 1.92 15.05 20.16
N ASP A 8 1.14 13.98 20.02
CA ASP A 8 1.67 12.66 19.68
C ASP A 8 2.24 12.71 18.25
N THR A 9 3.55 12.87 18.15
CA THR A 9 4.29 12.94 16.89
C THR A 9 4.62 11.57 16.31
N LYS A 10 4.34 10.47 17.02
CA LYS A 10 4.81 9.12 16.64
C LYS A 10 4.05 8.48 15.48
N HIS A 11 2.89 9.02 15.10
CA HIS A 11 2.01 8.45 14.07
C HIS A 11 1.65 9.42 12.94
N ARG A 12 2.42 10.50 12.76
CA ARG A 12 2.16 11.48 11.69
C ARG A 12 2.23 10.80 10.32
N ARG A 13 1.28 11.13 9.43
CA ARG A 13 1.30 10.70 8.03
C ARG A 13 2.58 11.22 7.37
N THR A 14 3.34 10.32 6.75
CA THR A 14 4.51 10.67 5.94
C THR A 14 4.05 11.18 4.57
N ASN A 15 4.67 12.23 4.05
CA ASN A 15 4.40 12.67 2.68
C ASN A 15 5.05 11.69 1.69
N ILE A 16 4.27 10.72 1.22
CA ILE A 16 4.69 9.65 0.30
C ILE A 16 4.51 10.01 -1.18
N THR A 17 4.16 11.27 -1.47
CA THR A 17 3.86 11.76 -2.81
C THR A 17 5.05 11.64 -3.76
N THR A 18 6.27 11.69 -3.21
CA THR A 18 7.53 11.49 -3.94
C THR A 18 7.70 10.06 -4.48
N SER A 19 6.95 9.08 -3.96
CA SER A 19 6.98 7.69 -4.42
C SER A 19 6.21 7.47 -5.73
N ARG A 20 5.44 8.45 -6.23
CA ARG A 20 4.65 8.32 -7.46
C ARG A 20 5.48 7.91 -8.68
N GLY A 21 6.60 8.59 -8.91
CA GLY A 21 7.47 8.28 -10.05
C GLY A 21 8.04 6.86 -9.98
N ALA A 22 8.50 6.45 -8.80
CA ALA A 22 9.05 5.12 -8.58
C ALA A 22 8.01 4.01 -8.74
N LEU A 23 6.76 4.22 -8.32
CA LEU A 23 5.69 3.24 -8.44
C LEU A 23 5.10 3.16 -9.86
N ASN A 24 5.06 4.29 -10.59
CA ASN A 24 4.40 4.35 -11.89
C ASN A 24 5.08 3.49 -12.96
N GLY A 25 6.41 3.42 -12.95
CA GLY A 25 7.16 2.57 -13.88
C GLY A 25 6.75 1.10 -13.82
N TYR A 26 6.20 0.65 -12.69
CA TYR A 26 5.78 -0.73 -12.46
C TYR A 26 4.28 -0.92 -12.58
N GLN A 27 3.50 0.15 -12.44
CA GLN A 27 2.05 0.11 -12.63
C GLN A 27 1.59 0.53 -14.03
N LYS A 28 2.52 0.88 -14.92
CA LYS A 28 2.26 1.19 -16.34
C LYS A 28 1.20 2.27 -16.54
N SER A 29 1.21 3.31 -15.69
CA SER A 29 0.19 4.38 -15.72
C SER A 29 -1.25 3.88 -15.57
N ARG A 30 -1.45 2.79 -14.80
CA ARG A 30 -2.74 2.19 -14.52
C ARG A 30 -2.99 2.12 -13.01
N CYS A 31 -4.23 2.39 -12.61
CA CYS A 31 -4.71 2.21 -11.24
C CYS A 31 -4.49 0.75 -10.82
N PHE A 32 -3.82 0.56 -9.68
CA PHE A 32 -3.53 -0.75 -9.13
C PHE A 32 -4.79 -1.62 -8.95
N TYR A 33 -5.90 -0.98 -8.57
CA TYR A 33 -7.12 -1.69 -8.20
C TYR A 33 -8.02 -2.02 -9.41
N CYS A 34 -8.37 -1.02 -10.23
CA CYS A 34 -9.33 -1.17 -11.32
C CYS A 34 -8.72 -1.14 -12.73
N PHE A 35 -7.41 -0.91 -12.89
CA PHE A 35 -6.74 -0.77 -14.19
C PHE A 35 -7.18 0.44 -15.06
N LYS A 36 -7.95 1.37 -14.51
CA LYS A 36 -8.21 2.67 -15.16
C LYS A 36 -6.87 3.41 -15.39
N GLU A 37 -6.76 4.16 -16.48
CA GLU A 37 -5.63 5.07 -16.69
C GLU A 37 -5.49 6.08 -15.56
N ILE A 38 -4.24 6.34 -15.19
CA ILE A 38 -3.86 7.33 -14.20
C ILE A 38 -2.64 8.11 -14.71
N SER A 39 -2.50 9.33 -14.23
CA SER A 39 -1.39 10.21 -14.54
C SER A 39 -0.54 10.44 -13.29
N ILE A 40 0.74 10.74 -13.47
CA ILE A 40 1.61 11.23 -12.40
C ILE A 40 1.87 12.74 -12.51
N SER A 41 1.36 13.38 -13.56
CA SER A 41 1.48 14.82 -13.76
C SER A 41 0.55 15.56 -12.81
N SER A 42 1.09 16.49 -12.03
CA SER A 42 0.35 17.18 -10.96
C SER A 42 -0.80 18.07 -11.45
N ALA A 43 -0.82 18.43 -12.74
CA ALA A 43 -1.86 19.25 -13.35
C ALA A 43 -2.94 18.42 -14.08
N ASP A 44 -2.83 17.09 -14.07
CA ASP A 44 -3.73 16.20 -14.81
C ASP A 44 -4.95 15.82 -13.96
N GLU A 45 -6.14 15.78 -14.58
CA GLU A 45 -7.38 15.37 -13.92
C GLU A 45 -7.35 13.89 -13.49
N LEU A 46 -6.56 13.07 -14.19
CA LEU A 46 -6.33 11.66 -13.88
C LEU A 46 -5.19 11.45 -12.87
N LEU A 47 -4.74 12.51 -12.18
CA LEU A 47 -3.65 12.42 -11.21
C LEU A 47 -3.89 11.29 -10.19
N ALA A 48 -2.90 10.40 -10.11
CA ALA A 48 -2.91 9.25 -9.23
C ALA A 48 -2.81 9.66 -7.76
N ASP A 49 -3.59 9.00 -6.94
CA ASP A 49 -3.35 8.95 -5.50
C ASP A 49 -2.30 7.90 -5.16
N VAL A 50 -1.56 8.15 -4.07
CA VAL A 50 -0.77 7.11 -3.42
C VAL A 50 -1.60 6.58 -2.27
N ASP A 51 -1.96 5.31 -2.33
CA ASP A 51 -2.74 4.63 -1.29
C ASP A 51 -1.88 3.60 -0.55
N HIS A 52 -2.24 3.37 0.72
CA HIS A 52 -1.71 2.26 1.51
C HIS A 52 -2.63 1.06 1.34
N PHE A 53 -2.14 -0.02 0.73
CA PHE A 53 -2.90 -1.24 0.53
C PHE A 53 -3.51 -1.75 1.85
N PHE A 54 -2.67 -1.90 2.87
CA PHE A 54 -3.08 -2.06 4.26
C PHE A 54 -3.26 -0.67 4.90
N PRO A 55 -4.44 -0.34 5.43
CA PRO A 55 -4.74 1.00 5.91
C PRO A 55 -3.75 1.53 6.97
N HIS A 56 -3.29 2.78 6.81
CA HIS A 56 -2.38 3.44 7.74
C HIS A 56 -2.93 3.52 9.18
N LEU A 57 -4.26 3.42 9.38
CA LEU A 57 -4.86 3.39 10.72
C LEU A 57 -4.35 2.20 11.57
N LEU A 58 -3.88 1.11 10.95
CA LEU A 58 -3.32 -0.05 11.65
C LEU A 58 -1.91 0.22 12.20
N LYS A 59 -1.29 1.35 11.85
CA LYS A 59 0.09 1.70 12.26
C LYS A 59 0.33 1.61 13.78
N PRO A 60 -0.56 2.10 14.67
CA PRO A 60 -0.35 2.01 16.11
C PRO A 60 -0.37 0.55 16.59
N GLU A 61 -1.27 -0.28 16.07
CA GLU A 61 -1.39 -1.68 16.48
C GLU A 61 -0.21 -2.49 15.97
N VAL A 62 0.20 -2.27 14.72
CA VAL A 62 1.36 -2.93 14.12
C VAL A 62 2.67 -2.55 14.83
N ALA A 63 2.80 -1.29 15.26
CA ALA A 63 3.95 -0.84 16.04
C ALA A 63 4.09 -1.61 17.37
N ASN A 64 2.96 -2.01 17.97
CA ASN A 64 2.91 -2.72 19.25
C ASN A 64 2.81 -4.25 19.12
N ALA A 65 2.41 -4.77 17.94
CA ALA A 65 2.19 -6.20 17.70
C ALA A 65 3.41 -6.95 17.15
N GLY A 66 4.51 -6.26 16.81
CA GLY A 66 5.72 -6.91 16.31
C GLY A 66 6.50 -7.63 17.43
N CYS A 67 6.63 -8.96 17.36
CA CYS A 67 7.48 -9.71 18.30
C CYS A 67 8.98 -9.38 18.16
N CYS A 68 9.49 -9.15 16.94
CA CYS A 68 10.94 -9.04 16.68
C CYS A 68 11.37 -7.71 16.03
N ARG A 69 10.50 -7.10 15.20
CA ARG A 69 10.64 -5.73 14.68
C ARG A 69 9.24 -5.17 14.37
N PRO A 70 8.98 -3.88 14.65
CA PRO A 70 7.77 -3.21 14.19
C PRO A 70 7.69 -3.22 12.66
N VAL A 71 6.52 -3.55 12.10
CA VAL A 71 6.32 -3.45 10.65
C VAL A 71 6.02 -1.99 10.30
N ASN A 72 6.76 -1.45 9.33
CA ASN A 72 6.51 -0.10 8.82
C ASN A 72 5.45 -0.15 7.71
N VAL A 73 4.22 0.26 8.04
CA VAL A 73 3.11 0.32 7.07
C VAL A 73 3.30 1.40 6.00
N ASP A 74 4.18 2.38 6.21
CA ASP A 74 4.53 3.41 5.21
C ASP A 74 5.56 2.88 4.18
N GLY A 75 5.95 1.60 4.27
CA GLY A 75 6.92 0.98 3.38
C GLY A 75 6.39 0.79 1.95
N VAL A 76 7.27 0.88 0.97
CA VAL A 76 6.96 0.77 -0.48
C VAL A 76 6.22 -0.53 -0.84
N TRP A 77 6.47 -1.59 -0.05
CA TRP A 77 5.76 -2.88 -0.18
C TRP A 77 4.24 -2.74 -0.02
N ASN A 78 3.79 -1.71 0.69
CA ASN A 78 2.40 -1.41 1.02
C ASN A 78 1.82 -0.22 0.23
N LEU A 79 2.64 0.51 -0.54
CA LEU A 79 2.18 1.68 -1.29
C LEU A 79 1.80 1.33 -2.73
N VAL A 80 0.67 1.82 -3.21
CA VAL A 80 0.20 1.62 -4.60
C VAL A 80 -0.32 2.92 -5.21
N LEU A 81 -0.31 3.02 -6.53
CA LEU A 81 -1.00 4.11 -7.24
C LEU A 81 -2.44 3.72 -7.57
N SER A 82 -3.37 4.62 -7.29
CA SER A 82 -4.80 4.40 -7.48
C SER A 82 -5.46 5.61 -8.12
N CYS A 83 -6.52 5.39 -8.90
CA CYS A 83 -7.39 6.48 -9.32
C CYS A 83 -8.17 7.02 -8.10
N SER A 84 -8.69 8.23 -8.22
CA SER A 84 -9.44 8.90 -7.15
C SER A 84 -10.69 8.11 -6.76
N GLU A 85 -11.38 7.44 -7.70
CA GLU A 85 -12.60 6.68 -7.42
C GLU A 85 -12.33 5.39 -6.62
N CYS A 86 -11.17 4.77 -6.82
CA CYS A 86 -10.79 3.58 -6.04
C CYS A 86 -10.32 3.94 -4.64
N ASN A 87 -9.65 5.08 -4.48
CA ASN A 87 -9.05 5.46 -3.21
C ASN A 87 -10.00 6.24 -2.30
N ARG A 88 -10.79 7.15 -2.87
CA ARG A 88 -11.61 8.14 -2.16
C ARG A 88 -13.10 7.78 -2.20
N GLY A 89 -13.88 8.45 -1.35
CA GLY A 89 -15.34 8.33 -1.32
C GLY A 89 -15.85 7.06 -0.65
N GLU A 90 -17.17 7.00 -0.44
CA GLU A 90 -17.85 5.90 0.28
C GLU A 90 -17.76 4.56 -0.47
N SER A 91 -17.78 4.61 -1.81
CA SER A 91 -17.64 3.42 -2.66
C SER A 91 -16.18 3.00 -2.88
N GLY A 92 -15.23 3.85 -2.47
CA GLY A 92 -13.80 3.58 -2.57
C GLY A 92 -13.30 2.69 -1.43
N LYS A 93 -12.02 2.34 -1.48
CA LYS A 93 -11.38 1.52 -0.45
C LYS A 93 -11.42 2.17 0.91
N PHE A 94 -11.05 3.45 1.01
CA PHE A 94 -10.89 4.16 2.28
C PHE A 94 -10.05 3.33 3.28
N ALA A 95 -10.67 2.91 4.39
CA ALA A 95 -10.09 2.12 5.45
C ALA A 95 -10.36 0.60 5.33
N GLN A 96 -10.99 0.14 4.24
CA GLN A 96 -11.32 -1.27 4.06
C GLN A 96 -10.10 -2.09 3.65
N VAL A 97 -10.12 -3.39 3.97
CA VAL A 97 -9.07 -4.32 3.57
C VAL A 97 -9.33 -4.76 2.12
N PRO A 98 -8.39 -4.62 1.18
CA PRO A 98 -8.58 -5.14 -0.18
C PRO A 98 -8.83 -6.65 -0.18
N SER A 99 -9.41 -7.20 -1.25
CA SER A 99 -9.64 -8.64 -1.37
C SER A 99 -8.34 -9.47 -1.46
N ILE A 100 -8.47 -10.79 -1.32
CA ILE A 100 -7.33 -11.72 -1.44
C ILE A 100 -6.74 -11.75 -2.86
N GLU A 101 -7.57 -11.51 -3.88
CA GLU A 101 -7.14 -11.37 -5.27
C GLU A 101 -6.23 -10.14 -5.44
N LEU A 102 -6.59 -9.03 -4.79
CA LEU A 102 -5.78 -7.82 -4.77
C LEU A 102 -4.49 -8.01 -3.95
N LEU A 103 -4.49 -8.85 -2.91
CA LEU A 103 -3.28 -9.24 -2.18
C LEU A 103 -2.31 -10.03 -3.07
N ASN A 104 -2.82 -11.01 -3.81
CA ASN A 104 -2.01 -11.78 -4.75
C ASN A 104 -1.41 -10.88 -5.84
N ARG A 105 -2.17 -9.89 -6.32
CA ARG A 105 -1.65 -8.86 -7.23
C ARG A 105 -0.55 -8.01 -6.58
N LEU A 106 -0.71 -7.63 -5.32
CA LEU A 106 0.30 -6.87 -4.57
C LEU A 106 1.60 -7.67 -4.48
N HIS A 107 1.50 -8.96 -4.16
CA HIS A 107 2.61 -9.89 -4.14
C HIS A 107 3.32 -9.92 -5.50
N THR A 108 2.61 -10.22 -6.59
CA THR A 108 3.18 -10.24 -7.95
C THR A 108 3.89 -8.94 -8.31
N ARG A 109 3.28 -7.77 -8.00
CA ARG A 109 3.90 -6.46 -8.25
C ARG A 109 5.18 -6.28 -7.44
N ASN A 110 5.19 -6.67 -6.17
CA ASN A 110 6.36 -6.55 -5.30
C ASN A 110 7.50 -7.47 -5.76
N GLU A 111 7.19 -8.71 -6.16
CA GLU A 111 8.17 -9.63 -6.72
C GLU A 111 8.76 -9.11 -8.03
N TYR A 112 7.94 -8.50 -8.90
CA TYR A 112 8.42 -7.88 -10.12
C TYR A 112 9.36 -6.69 -9.85
N LEU A 113 9.06 -5.85 -8.85
CA LEU A 113 9.96 -4.78 -8.39
C LEU A 113 11.31 -5.34 -7.90
N ILE A 114 11.27 -6.41 -7.09
CA ILE A 114 12.46 -7.05 -6.52
C ILE A 114 13.31 -7.74 -7.61
N GLY A 115 12.67 -8.35 -8.61
CA GLY A 115 13.35 -8.97 -9.73
C GLY A 115 14.01 -7.97 -10.70
N SER A 116 13.74 -6.67 -10.56
CA SER A 116 14.27 -5.61 -11.41
C SER A 116 15.52 -4.93 -10.81
N HIS A 117 16.19 -4.08 -11.60
CA HIS A 117 17.31 -3.24 -11.14
C HIS A 117 16.88 -1.97 -10.38
N HIS A 118 15.68 -1.95 -9.80
CA HIS A 118 15.17 -0.75 -9.13
C HIS A 118 15.95 -0.46 -7.83
N PRO A 119 16.25 0.82 -7.51
CA PRO A 119 16.88 1.18 -6.24
C PRO A 119 16.09 0.77 -4.98
N LEU A 120 14.78 0.58 -5.10
CA LEU A 120 13.92 0.14 -3.98
C LEU A 120 13.95 -1.37 -3.72
N ARG A 121 14.59 -2.16 -4.58
CA ARG A 121 14.72 -3.62 -4.44
C ARG A 121 15.22 -4.03 -3.06
N GLU A 122 16.38 -3.51 -2.65
CA GLU A 122 17.00 -3.85 -1.37
C GLU A 122 16.12 -3.47 -0.18
N THR A 123 15.38 -2.36 -0.31
CA THR A 123 14.42 -1.92 0.72
C THR A 123 13.27 -2.91 0.85
N LEU A 124 12.71 -3.39 -0.27
CA LEU A 124 11.65 -4.40 -0.27
C LEU A 124 12.13 -5.72 0.35
N ILE A 125 13.31 -6.20 -0.05
CA ILE A 125 13.91 -7.43 0.51
C ILE A 125 14.10 -7.30 2.02
N MET A 126 14.71 -6.21 2.47
CA MET A 126 14.96 -5.95 3.90
C MET A 126 13.67 -5.87 4.72
N GLN A 127 12.60 -5.31 4.16
CA GLN A 127 11.33 -5.11 4.86
C GLN A 127 10.45 -6.35 4.87
N THR A 128 10.50 -7.19 3.82
CA THR A 128 9.51 -8.25 3.60
C THR A 128 10.09 -9.66 3.67
N GLY A 129 11.39 -9.86 3.45
CA GLY A 129 12.03 -11.18 3.50
C GLY A 129 13.07 -11.41 2.40
N SER A 130 14.05 -12.29 2.68
CA SER A 130 15.18 -12.57 1.79
C SER A 130 14.80 -13.40 0.57
N ASN A 131 13.79 -14.25 0.68
CA ASN A 131 13.27 -15.09 -0.41
C ASN A 131 11.75 -14.89 -0.59
N GLU A 132 11.22 -15.29 -1.76
CA GLU A 132 9.81 -15.08 -2.12
C GLU A 132 8.84 -15.72 -1.12
N ARG A 133 9.19 -16.90 -0.57
CA ARG A 133 8.37 -17.59 0.43
C ARG A 133 8.19 -16.73 1.69
N ASP A 134 9.28 -16.15 2.20
CA ASP A 134 9.23 -15.28 3.37
C ASP A 134 8.43 -14.01 3.10
N ARG A 135 8.57 -13.44 1.89
CA ARG A 135 7.81 -12.25 1.46
C ARG A 135 6.32 -12.52 1.32
N LYS A 136 5.94 -13.66 0.75
CA LYS A 136 4.55 -14.11 0.69
C LYS A 136 3.99 -14.32 2.09
N TYR A 137 4.73 -15.03 2.95
CA TYR A 137 4.32 -15.26 4.34
C TYR A 137 4.12 -13.95 5.10
N PHE A 138 5.01 -12.97 4.91
CA PHE A 138 4.90 -11.63 5.47
C PHE A 138 3.60 -10.92 5.04
N LEU A 139 3.27 -10.95 3.75
CA LEU A 139 2.03 -10.36 3.22
C LEU A 139 0.78 -11.10 3.75
N ASP A 140 0.79 -12.43 3.78
CA ASP A 140 -0.33 -13.24 4.27
C ASP A 140 -0.57 -13.02 5.77
N LYS A 141 0.50 -12.82 6.55
CA LYS A 141 0.41 -12.48 7.98
C LYS A 141 -0.15 -11.07 8.18
N SER A 142 0.31 -10.10 7.38
CA SER A 142 -0.18 -8.71 7.40
C SER A 142 -1.67 -8.65 7.02
N TYR A 143 -2.07 -9.48 6.05
CA TYR A 143 -3.46 -9.60 5.62
C TYR A 143 -4.37 -10.15 6.72
N ARG A 144 -3.99 -11.27 7.34
CA ARG A 144 -4.73 -11.86 8.46
C ARG A 144 -4.89 -10.88 9.61
N PHE A 145 -3.79 -10.24 10.02
CA PHE A 145 -3.80 -9.22 11.06
C PHE A 145 -4.77 -8.07 10.75
N SER A 146 -4.80 -7.61 9.50
CA SER A 146 -5.69 -6.55 9.04
C SER A 146 -7.15 -7.00 9.02
N LYS A 147 -7.45 -8.20 8.51
CA LYS A 147 -8.80 -8.75 8.45
C LYS A 147 -9.42 -9.02 9.82
N GLU A 148 -8.62 -9.42 10.80
CA GLU A 148 -9.07 -9.61 12.18
C GLU A 148 -9.52 -8.30 12.84
N ARG A 149 -8.95 -7.15 12.43
CA ARG A 149 -9.25 -5.83 12.98
C ARG A 149 -10.25 -5.04 12.16
N LEU A 150 -10.20 -5.21 10.85
CA LEU A 150 -11.00 -4.53 9.85
C LEU A 150 -11.80 -5.60 9.11
N ILE A 151 -13.01 -5.86 9.63
CA ILE A 151 -13.85 -7.00 9.24
C ILE A 151 -14.27 -6.89 7.76
N HIS A 152 -14.38 -5.68 7.22
CA HIS A 152 -14.84 -5.42 5.85
C HIS A 152 -13.75 -5.62 4.79
N SER A 153 -14.08 -6.39 3.75
CA SER A 153 -13.28 -6.53 2.53
C SER A 153 -13.83 -5.70 1.38
N TRP A 154 -12.93 -5.16 0.55
CA TRP A 154 -13.27 -4.29 -0.58
C TRP A 154 -12.57 -4.70 -1.87
N GLN A 155 -13.26 -4.54 -3.00
CA GLN A 155 -12.70 -4.69 -4.35
C GLN A 155 -13.53 -3.86 -5.35
N PRO A 156 -12.90 -3.12 -6.29
CA PRO A 156 -13.64 -2.39 -7.30
C PRO A 156 -13.96 -3.26 -8.50
N LYS A 157 -14.88 -2.79 -9.34
CA LYS A 157 -15.05 -3.33 -10.70
C LYS A 157 -13.84 -2.97 -11.55
N ALA A 158 -13.33 -3.93 -12.32
CA ALA A 158 -12.28 -3.68 -13.29
C ALA A 158 -12.78 -2.74 -14.40
N GLN A 159 -11.93 -1.83 -14.85
CA GLN A 159 -12.20 -0.80 -15.86
C GLN A 159 -11.13 -0.79 -16.97
N GLY A 160 -10.22 -1.76 -16.97
CA GLY A 160 -9.17 -1.90 -17.96
C GLY A 160 -8.59 -3.31 -17.98
N ILE A 161 -7.64 -3.55 -18.87
CA ILE A 161 -6.95 -4.84 -19.02
C ILE A 161 -5.98 -5.04 -17.85
N SER A 162 -5.91 -6.27 -17.33
CA SER A 162 -4.97 -6.61 -16.25
C SER A 162 -3.53 -6.33 -16.67
N THR A 163 -2.81 -5.59 -15.84
CA THR A 163 -1.40 -5.24 -16.08
C THR A 163 -0.40 -6.17 -15.38
N PHE A 164 -0.92 -7.08 -14.54
CA PHE A 164 -0.21 -8.05 -13.71
C PHE A 164 -0.94 -9.39 -13.73
#